data_AF-A0A534V6D3-F1
#
_entry.id   AF-A0A534V6D3-F1
#
_cell.length_a   1.000
_cell.length_b   1.000
_cell.length_c   1.000
_cell.angle_alpha   90.00
_cell.angle_beta   90.00
_cell.angle_gamma   90.00
#
_symmetry.space_group_name_H-M   'P 1'
#
loop_
_entity.id
_entity.type
_entity.pdbx_description
1 polymer ?
#
loop_
_entity_poly.entity_id
_entity_poly.type
_entity_poly.pdbx_seq_one_letter_code
_entity_poly.pdbx_strand_id
1 'polypeptide(L)'
;MRSATDRKLELGDAATTAVGFWGGLCCRAGLIESVPQKQRSHTADYLEHMAIPYWRAIVTWYESTRLGTRGREIDARVRGTLEGTGFGSALNPGHLTHLDEWVHSPVRPESEDPIRSGMCLQCDIIPDCVRPGWAANCEDTLAVGDADLRAALAARHPDVWSRVQARKTFMRERLGIAIADEILPLSAAPAYFAPFWLSPDHALVAS
;
A
#
# COMPACT_ATOMS: atom_id res chain seq x y z
N MET A 1 -17.65 -5.28 -2.37
CA MET A 1 -16.90 -6.30 -3.16
C MET A 1 -17.86 -7.36 -3.66
N ARG A 2 -17.56 -7.97 -4.82
CA ARG A 2 -18.19 -9.23 -5.25
C ARG A 2 -17.19 -10.35 -5.02
N SER A 3 -17.64 -11.50 -4.52
CA SER A 3 -16.81 -12.69 -4.43
C SER A 3 -16.38 -13.15 -5.83
N ALA A 4 -15.29 -13.91 -5.89
CA ALA A 4 -14.83 -14.52 -7.14
C ALA A 4 -15.96 -15.34 -7.80
N THR A 5 -16.01 -15.29 -9.12
CA THR A 5 -16.96 -16.04 -9.95
C THR A 5 -16.20 -16.89 -10.96
N ASP A 6 -16.90 -17.67 -11.77
CA ASP A 6 -16.34 -18.44 -12.88
C ASP A 6 -16.04 -17.60 -14.14
N ARG A 7 -16.24 -16.27 -14.08
CA ARG A 7 -15.88 -15.35 -15.15
C ARG A 7 -14.39 -15.47 -15.48
N LYS A 8 -14.08 -15.74 -16.74
CA LYS A 8 -12.71 -15.70 -17.26
C LYS A 8 -12.26 -14.24 -17.39
N LEU A 9 -11.03 -13.97 -16.94
CA LEU A 9 -10.39 -12.67 -17.11
C LEU A 9 -9.94 -12.51 -18.57
N GLU A 10 -10.20 -11.34 -19.14
CA GLU A 10 -9.84 -11.00 -20.52
C GLU A 10 -8.85 -9.82 -20.57
N LEU A 11 -8.19 -9.63 -21.71
CA LEU A 11 -7.35 -8.44 -21.93
C LEU A 11 -8.20 -7.17 -21.79
N GLY A 12 -7.68 -6.20 -21.05
CA GLY A 12 -8.37 -4.93 -20.75
C GLY A 12 -9.24 -4.97 -19.50
N ASP A 13 -9.41 -6.13 -18.86
CA ASP A 13 -10.14 -6.22 -17.60
C ASP A 13 -9.39 -5.55 -16.46
N ALA A 14 -10.13 -4.88 -15.57
CA ALA A 14 -9.65 -4.63 -14.22
C ALA A 14 -9.76 -5.92 -13.39
N ALA A 15 -8.70 -6.24 -12.66
CA ALA A 15 -8.66 -7.37 -11.75
C ALA A 15 -8.11 -6.95 -10.39
N THR A 16 -8.58 -7.65 -9.35
CA THR A 16 -8.06 -7.54 -7.98
C THR A 16 -7.86 -8.93 -7.40
N THR A 17 -6.82 -9.08 -6.59
CA THR A 17 -6.56 -10.28 -5.80
C THR A 17 -6.04 -9.89 -4.44
N ALA A 18 -6.52 -10.57 -3.41
CA ALA A 18 -6.06 -10.39 -2.04
C ALA A 18 -5.76 -11.74 -1.42
N VAL A 19 -4.69 -11.80 -0.64
CA VAL A 19 -4.36 -12.95 0.19
C VAL A 19 -4.24 -12.49 1.64
N GLY A 20 -5.01 -13.12 2.52
CA GLY A 20 -5.00 -12.85 3.96
C GLY A 20 -4.46 -14.05 4.73
N PHE A 21 -3.59 -13.77 5.70
CA PHE A 21 -3.17 -14.71 6.72
C PHE A 21 -3.43 -14.08 8.10
N TRP A 22 -3.28 -14.86 9.18
CA TRP A 22 -3.38 -14.26 10.51
C TRP A 22 -2.33 -13.17 10.71
N GLY A 23 -2.78 -12.00 11.15
CA GLY A 23 -1.92 -10.84 11.36
C GLY A 23 -1.70 -9.94 10.15
N GLY A 24 -2.33 -10.20 8.99
CA GLY A 24 -2.20 -9.28 7.85
C GLY A 24 -2.73 -9.79 6.52
N LEU A 25 -2.82 -8.88 5.55
CA LEU A 25 -3.24 -9.18 4.18
C LEU A 25 -2.35 -8.44 3.17
N CYS A 26 -2.34 -8.92 1.93
CA CYS A 26 -1.75 -8.23 0.79
C CYS A 26 -2.77 -8.23 -0.35
N CYS A 27 -3.06 -7.05 -0.91
CA CYS A 27 -4.01 -6.87 -2.00
C CYS A 27 -3.35 -6.15 -3.17
N ARG A 28 -3.60 -6.62 -4.39
CA ARG A 28 -3.18 -5.96 -5.63
C ARG A 28 -4.34 -5.86 -6.59
N ALA A 29 -4.53 -4.68 -7.16
CA ALA A 29 -5.48 -4.48 -8.25
C ALA A 29 -4.88 -3.64 -9.37
N GLY A 30 -5.19 -4.00 -10.62
CA GLY A 30 -4.68 -3.34 -11.80
C GLY A 30 -5.41 -3.80 -13.05
N LEU A 31 -4.81 -3.57 -14.22
CA LEU A 31 -5.35 -4.04 -15.49
C LEU A 31 -4.67 -5.33 -15.97
N ILE A 32 -5.45 -6.24 -16.54
CA ILE A 32 -4.99 -7.40 -17.31
C ILE A 32 -4.54 -6.92 -18.68
N GLU A 33 -3.41 -6.23 -18.70
CA GLU A 33 -2.82 -5.63 -19.88
C GLU A 33 -1.30 -5.71 -19.79
N SER A 34 -0.62 -5.53 -20.92
CA SER A 34 0.81 -5.20 -20.96
C SER A 34 1.00 -3.69 -20.94
N VAL A 35 2.23 -3.25 -20.63
CA VAL A 35 2.58 -1.81 -20.67
C VAL A 35 2.17 -1.17 -22.00
N PRO A 36 1.57 0.04 -21.98
CA PRO A 36 1.10 0.71 -23.18
C PRO A 36 2.23 0.89 -24.20
N GLN A 37 2.02 0.42 -25.44
CA GLN A 37 2.94 0.71 -26.55
C GLN A 37 2.67 2.05 -27.22
N LYS A 38 1.50 2.67 -26.98
CA LYS A 38 1.07 3.91 -27.65
C LYS A 38 0.62 4.96 -26.65
N GLN A 39 1.06 6.19 -26.87
CA GLN A 39 0.59 7.39 -26.17
C GLN A 39 -0.89 7.66 -26.52
N ARG A 40 -1.68 8.17 -25.56
CA ARG A 40 -3.12 8.47 -25.69
C ARG A 40 -4.03 7.24 -25.89
N SER A 41 -3.71 6.15 -25.21
CA SER A 41 -4.54 4.94 -25.13
C SER A 41 -5.28 4.88 -23.80
N HIS A 42 -6.37 4.10 -23.72
CA HIS A 42 -7.07 3.83 -22.45
C HIS A 42 -6.13 3.40 -21.31
N THR A 43 -5.11 2.60 -21.64
CA THR A 43 -4.06 2.15 -20.72
C THR A 43 -3.10 3.26 -20.30
N ALA A 44 -2.80 4.22 -21.19
CA ALA A 44 -1.99 5.39 -20.85
C ALA A 44 -2.78 6.34 -19.91
N ASP A 45 -4.07 6.56 -20.20
CA ASP A 45 -4.95 7.37 -19.35
C ASP A 45 -5.12 6.74 -17.96
N TYR A 46 -5.26 5.41 -17.89
CA TYR A 46 -5.27 4.68 -16.62
C TYR A 46 -3.98 4.90 -15.83
N LEU A 47 -2.83 4.77 -16.49
CA LEU A 47 -1.54 4.96 -15.84
C LEU A 47 -1.40 6.37 -15.26
N GLU A 48 -1.71 7.39 -16.07
CA GLU A 48 -1.53 8.81 -15.73
C GLU A 48 -2.54 9.31 -14.70
N HIS A 49 -3.82 8.93 -14.83
CA HIS A 49 -4.90 9.51 -14.05
C HIS A 49 -5.38 8.62 -12.89
N MET A 50 -4.90 7.38 -12.79
CA MET A 50 -5.27 6.47 -11.70
C MET A 50 -4.04 5.86 -11.03
N ALA A 51 -3.26 5.08 -11.75
CA ALA A 51 -2.21 4.25 -11.16
C ALA A 51 -1.08 5.08 -10.51
N ILE A 52 -0.57 6.10 -11.22
CA ILE A 52 0.49 6.97 -10.70
C ILE A 52 0.01 7.81 -9.50
N PRO A 53 -1.11 8.55 -9.58
CA PRO A 53 -1.61 9.31 -8.43
C PRO A 53 -1.94 8.43 -7.22
N TYR A 54 -2.52 7.24 -7.46
CA TYR A 54 -2.80 6.27 -6.40
C TYR A 54 -1.52 5.82 -5.69
N TRP A 55 -0.51 5.41 -6.46
CA TRP A 55 0.74 4.92 -5.88
C TRP A 55 1.51 6.03 -5.15
N ARG A 56 1.43 7.28 -5.60
CA ARG A 56 1.96 8.43 -4.84
C ARG A 56 1.31 8.58 -3.46
N ALA A 57 0.01 8.28 -3.33
CA ALA A 57 -0.65 8.26 -2.03
C ALA A 57 -0.12 7.13 -1.13
N ILE A 58 0.18 5.96 -1.70
CA ILE A 58 0.86 4.85 -0.98
C ILE A 58 2.23 5.29 -0.48
N VAL A 59 3.06 5.91 -1.34
CA VAL A 59 4.37 6.47 -0.94
C VAL A 59 4.20 7.46 0.21
N THR A 60 3.26 8.40 0.06
CA THR A 60 2.97 9.44 1.06
C THR A 60 2.59 8.80 2.40
N TRP A 61 1.74 7.77 2.40
CA TRP A 61 1.32 7.07 3.61
C TRP A 61 2.52 6.45 4.35
N TYR A 62 3.39 5.75 3.61
CA TYR A 62 4.58 5.11 4.17
C TYR A 62 5.59 6.11 4.74
N GLU A 63 5.82 7.23 4.05
CA GLU A 63 6.79 8.26 4.48
C GLU A 63 6.27 9.12 5.65
N SER A 64 4.95 9.21 5.79
CA SER A 64 4.26 9.92 6.88
C SER A 64 4.15 9.07 8.15
N THR A 65 4.17 7.75 8.02
CA THR A 65 4.05 6.82 9.16
C THR A 65 5.38 6.74 9.90
N ARG A 66 5.42 7.29 11.12
CA ARG A 66 6.59 7.35 12.01
C ARG A 66 6.13 7.23 13.45
N LEU A 67 7.03 6.84 14.35
CA LEU A 67 6.72 6.84 15.79
C LEU A 67 6.30 8.24 16.24
N GLY A 68 5.16 8.31 16.93
CA GLY A 68 4.61 9.54 17.48
C GLY A 68 3.77 10.37 16.50
N THR A 69 3.81 10.12 15.19
CA THR A 69 2.93 10.83 14.23
C THR A 69 1.48 10.58 14.61
N ARG A 70 0.66 11.63 14.69
CA ARG A 70 -0.77 11.49 14.97
C ARG A 70 -1.50 11.01 13.73
N GLY A 71 -2.50 10.17 13.91
CA GLY A 71 -3.25 9.60 12.79
C GLY A 71 -3.84 10.62 11.82
N ARG A 72 -4.33 11.76 12.32
CA ARG A 72 -4.83 12.85 11.47
C ARG A 72 -3.78 13.44 10.53
N GLU A 73 -2.50 13.43 10.92
CA GLU A 73 -1.43 13.99 10.11
C GLU A 73 -1.12 13.09 8.91
N ILE A 74 -1.21 11.77 9.11
CA ILE A 74 -1.09 10.78 8.03
C ILE A 74 -2.30 10.88 7.09
N ASP A 75 -3.52 10.91 7.65
CA ASP A 75 -4.76 11.05 6.87
C ASP A 75 -4.76 12.33 6.01
N ALA A 76 -4.43 13.48 6.62
CA ALA A 76 -4.40 14.76 5.91
C ALA A 76 -3.37 14.77 4.78
N ARG A 77 -2.18 14.18 4.97
CA ARG A 77 -1.15 14.09 3.92
C ARG A 77 -1.62 13.21 2.77
N VAL A 78 -2.19 12.05 3.06
CA VAL A 78 -2.71 11.13 2.03
C VAL A 78 -3.83 11.76 1.24
N ARG A 79 -4.81 12.37 1.92
CA ARG A 79 -5.91 13.07 1.24
C ARG A 79 -5.40 14.25 0.42
N GLY A 80 -4.47 15.04 0.96
CA GLY A 80 -3.80 16.11 0.23
C GLY A 80 -3.08 15.65 -1.04
N THR A 81 -2.42 14.48 -1.01
CA THR A 81 -1.81 13.88 -2.21
C THR A 81 -2.85 13.49 -3.27
N LEU A 82 -4.08 13.16 -2.87
CA LEU A 82 -5.16 12.77 -3.78
C LEU A 82 -6.01 13.97 -4.25
N GLU A 83 -5.83 15.16 -3.69
CA GLU A 83 -6.57 16.36 -4.13
C GLU A 83 -6.35 16.63 -5.63
N GLY A 84 -7.45 16.89 -6.34
CA GLY A 84 -7.44 17.16 -7.78
C GLY A 84 -7.25 15.95 -8.71
N THR A 85 -7.07 14.73 -8.16
CA THR A 85 -6.91 13.51 -8.97
C THR A 85 -8.25 12.97 -9.52
N GLY A 86 -9.37 13.42 -8.96
CA GLY A 86 -10.71 12.94 -9.30
C GLY A 86 -11.18 11.72 -8.50
N PHE A 87 -10.39 11.25 -7.55
CA PHE A 87 -10.77 10.24 -6.56
C PHE A 87 -10.13 10.53 -5.20
N GLY A 88 -10.69 9.93 -4.15
CA GLY A 88 -10.17 9.96 -2.78
C GLY A 88 -9.99 8.56 -2.21
N SER A 89 -9.72 8.48 -0.89
CA SER A 89 -9.77 7.23 -0.14
C SER A 89 -11.20 6.99 0.35
N ALA A 90 -11.82 5.91 -0.09
CA ALA A 90 -13.19 5.52 0.24
C ALA A 90 -13.38 5.28 1.75
N LEU A 91 -12.33 4.83 2.42
CA LEU A 91 -12.28 4.59 3.87
C LEU A 91 -11.10 5.34 4.51
N ASN A 92 -10.94 5.16 5.82
CA ASN A 92 -9.74 5.58 6.54
C ASN A 92 -8.51 4.94 5.89
N PRO A 93 -7.45 5.72 5.56
CA PRO A 93 -6.29 5.20 4.87
C PRO A 93 -5.43 4.39 5.86
N GLY A 94 -5.74 3.11 5.99
CA GLY A 94 -5.10 2.16 6.88
C GLY A 94 -5.78 1.96 8.23
N HIS A 95 -5.46 0.84 8.84
CA HIS A 95 -6.00 0.41 10.12
C HIS A 95 -5.02 -0.49 10.85
N LEU A 96 -5.26 -0.72 12.14
CA LEU A 96 -4.60 -1.78 12.89
C LEU A 96 -5.17 -3.13 12.44
N THR A 97 -4.29 -4.13 12.39
CA THR A 97 -4.62 -5.53 12.08
C THR A 97 -4.09 -6.45 13.18
N HIS A 98 -4.80 -7.55 13.45
CA HIS A 98 -4.39 -8.55 14.44
C HIS A 98 -4.96 -9.94 14.08
N LEU A 99 -5.83 -10.50 14.94
CA LEU A 99 -6.56 -11.74 14.65
C LEU A 99 -7.71 -11.47 13.67
N ASP A 100 -8.29 -10.27 13.78
CA ASP A 100 -9.23 -9.72 12.81
C ASP A 100 -8.49 -8.81 11.82
N GLU A 101 -9.06 -8.68 10.62
CA GLU A 101 -8.55 -7.80 9.57
C GLU A 101 -8.44 -6.37 10.08
N TRP A 102 -9.53 -5.82 10.62
CA TRP A 102 -9.65 -4.42 11.01
C TRP A 102 -10.08 -4.28 12.47
N VAL A 103 -9.14 -3.97 13.37
CA VAL A 103 -9.44 -3.84 14.81
C VAL A 103 -9.66 -2.39 15.26
N HIS A 104 -8.99 -1.42 14.63
CA HIS A 104 -9.12 0.01 14.96
C HIS A 104 -8.46 0.88 13.88
N SER A 105 -8.92 2.11 13.66
CA SER A 105 -8.32 3.04 12.68
C SER A 105 -7.60 4.21 13.36
N PRO A 106 -6.31 4.09 13.73
CA PRO A 106 -5.58 5.23 14.27
C PRO A 106 -5.47 6.33 13.21
N VAL A 107 -5.31 6.00 11.93
CA VAL A 107 -5.28 6.94 10.81
C VAL A 107 -6.71 7.26 10.37
N ARG A 108 -7.21 8.44 10.74
CA ARG A 108 -8.53 8.97 10.37
C ARG A 108 -8.57 10.48 10.63
N PRO A 109 -9.53 11.23 10.06
CA PRO A 109 -9.69 12.65 10.35
C PRO A 109 -9.77 12.92 11.85
N GLU A 110 -9.14 14.00 12.30
CA GLU A 110 -9.16 14.48 13.70
C GLU A 110 -8.53 13.54 14.74
N SER A 111 -8.05 12.36 14.35
CA SER A 111 -7.40 11.41 15.26
C SER A 111 -6.13 11.96 15.91
N GLU A 112 -6.15 12.01 17.23
CA GLU A 112 -5.00 12.33 18.08
C GLU A 112 -4.18 11.10 18.48
N ASP A 113 -4.59 9.90 18.02
CA ASP A 113 -3.93 8.66 18.35
C ASP A 113 -2.52 8.64 17.70
N PRO A 114 -1.44 8.57 18.49
CA PRO A 114 -0.09 8.50 17.93
C PRO A 114 0.20 7.08 17.46
N ILE A 115 1.00 6.96 16.39
CA ILE A 115 1.61 5.68 16.02
C ILE A 115 2.61 5.27 17.10
N ARG A 116 2.51 4.05 17.61
CA ARG A 116 3.35 3.53 18.70
C ARG A 116 4.06 2.24 18.32
N SER A 117 5.17 1.99 18.99
CA SER A 117 5.90 0.72 18.93
C SER A 117 4.97 -0.43 19.32
N GLY A 118 5.06 -1.55 18.61
CA GLY A 118 4.22 -2.74 18.77
C GLY A 118 2.93 -2.72 17.95
N MET A 119 2.58 -1.61 17.27
CA MET A 119 1.43 -1.59 16.37
C MET A 119 1.71 -2.38 15.09
N CYS A 120 0.76 -3.24 14.69
CA CYS A 120 0.67 -3.82 13.35
C CYS A 120 -0.39 -3.06 12.56
N LEU A 121 0.02 -2.47 11.43
CA LEU A 121 -0.81 -1.62 10.58
C LEU A 121 -0.92 -2.22 9.19
N GLN A 122 -2.09 -2.04 8.58
CA GLN A 122 -2.30 -2.21 7.16
C GLN A 122 -2.19 -0.83 6.49
N CYS A 123 -1.30 -0.68 5.52
CA CYS A 123 -1.45 0.37 4.52
C CYS A 123 -2.62 -0.06 3.64
N ASP A 124 -3.76 0.60 3.78
CA ASP A 124 -4.98 0.28 3.03
C ASP A 124 -5.64 1.56 2.54
N ILE A 125 -5.49 1.81 1.24
CA ILE A 125 -6.11 2.93 0.55
C ILE A 125 -6.94 2.34 -0.58
N ILE A 126 -8.25 2.38 -0.43
CA ILE A 126 -9.20 1.96 -1.46
C ILE A 126 -9.66 3.21 -2.20
N PRO A 127 -9.31 3.37 -3.49
CA PRO A 127 -9.73 4.55 -4.23
C PRO A 127 -11.26 4.54 -4.42
N ASP A 128 -11.90 5.67 -4.16
CA ASP A 128 -13.31 5.89 -4.52
C ASP A 128 -13.44 6.35 -5.98
N CYS A 129 -14.69 6.52 -6.46
CA CYS A 129 -15.00 7.14 -7.75
C CYS A 129 -14.22 6.58 -8.97
N VAL A 130 -13.76 5.33 -8.89
CA VAL A 130 -12.93 4.72 -9.93
C VAL A 130 -13.73 4.61 -11.22
N ARG A 131 -13.12 5.05 -12.33
CA ARG A 131 -13.77 4.98 -13.65
C ARG A 131 -14.12 3.53 -14.01
N PRO A 132 -15.26 3.29 -14.69
CA PRO A 132 -15.60 1.95 -15.15
C PRO A 132 -14.46 1.31 -15.95
N GLY A 133 -14.11 0.07 -15.59
CA GLY A 133 -13.02 -0.68 -16.22
C GLY A 133 -11.63 -0.42 -15.62
N TRP A 134 -11.49 0.46 -14.63
CA TRP A 134 -10.23 0.67 -13.91
C TRP A 134 -10.26 0.08 -12.51
N ALA A 135 -9.08 -0.26 -11.98
CA ALA A 135 -8.88 -0.60 -10.58
C ALA A 135 -7.45 -0.24 -10.16
N ALA A 136 -7.27 0.16 -8.91
CA ALA A 136 -5.97 0.25 -8.28
C ALA A 136 -6.12 -0.18 -6.82
N ASN A 137 -5.17 -1.00 -6.36
CA ASN A 137 -5.06 -1.39 -4.97
C ASN A 137 -3.62 -1.88 -4.72
N CYS A 138 -3.01 -1.45 -3.62
CA CYS A 138 -1.69 -1.84 -3.17
C CYS A 138 -1.69 -1.85 -1.63
N GLU A 139 -2.30 -2.87 -1.04
CA GLU A 139 -2.36 -3.03 0.40
C GLU A 139 -1.21 -3.88 0.93
N ASP A 140 -0.64 -3.47 2.07
CA ASP A 140 0.44 -4.21 2.72
C ASP A 140 0.46 -4.04 4.24
N THR A 141 0.80 -5.12 4.93
CA THR A 141 0.99 -5.13 6.38
C THR A 141 2.41 -4.73 6.77
N LEU A 142 2.51 -3.89 7.79
CA LEU A 142 3.76 -3.56 8.48
C LEU A 142 3.57 -3.60 10.01
N ALA A 143 4.68 -3.71 10.72
CA ALA A 143 4.73 -3.39 12.14
C ALA A 143 5.57 -2.13 12.37
N VAL A 144 5.36 -1.48 13.52
CA VAL A 144 6.15 -0.35 13.98
C VAL A 144 6.94 -0.79 15.21
N GLY A 145 8.25 -0.56 15.23
CA GLY A 145 9.11 -0.90 16.36
C GLY A 145 10.14 0.16 16.68
N ASP A 146 10.17 0.59 17.94
CA ASP A 146 11.24 1.41 18.49
C ASP A 146 12.60 0.69 18.47
N ALA A 147 13.64 1.35 19.00
CA ALA A 147 14.99 0.78 19.04
C ALA A 147 15.05 -0.55 19.81
N ASP A 148 14.35 -0.65 20.95
CA ASP A 148 14.40 -1.82 21.82
C ASP A 148 13.67 -3.01 21.18
N LEU A 149 12.49 -2.80 20.60
CA LEU A 149 11.74 -3.85 19.90
C LEU A 149 12.53 -4.35 18.68
N ARG A 150 13.17 -3.46 17.92
CA ARG A 150 14.00 -3.84 16.78
C ARG A 150 15.23 -4.65 17.22
N ALA A 151 15.91 -4.25 18.29
CA ALA A 151 17.03 -4.99 18.85
C ALA A 151 16.60 -6.38 19.34
N ALA A 152 15.47 -6.47 20.06
CA ALA A 152 14.91 -7.73 20.52
C ALA A 152 14.51 -8.66 19.36
N LEU A 153 13.88 -8.11 18.31
CA LEU A 153 13.50 -8.86 17.11
C LEU A 153 14.74 -9.41 16.39
N ALA A 154 15.78 -8.59 16.23
CA ALA A 154 17.04 -8.99 15.62
C ALA A 154 17.73 -10.14 16.38
N ALA A 155 17.75 -10.05 17.72
CA ALA A 155 18.39 -11.05 18.57
C ALA A 155 17.61 -12.38 18.65
N ARG A 156 16.27 -12.31 18.75
CA ARG A 156 15.42 -13.48 19.01
C ARG A 156 14.91 -14.17 17.75
N HIS A 157 14.77 -13.42 16.65
CA HIS A 157 14.19 -13.90 15.39
C HIS A 157 15.02 -13.40 14.19
N PRO A 158 16.30 -13.83 14.08
CA PRO A 158 17.23 -13.30 13.08
C PRO A 158 16.74 -13.46 11.64
N ASP A 159 16.03 -14.55 11.30
CA ASP A 159 15.48 -14.76 9.97
C ASP A 159 14.35 -13.78 9.62
N VAL A 160 13.50 -13.45 10.60
CA VAL A 160 12.45 -12.43 10.43
C VAL A 160 13.10 -11.08 10.22
N TRP A 161 14.09 -10.75 11.06
CA TRP A 161 14.83 -9.51 10.96
C TRP A 161 15.53 -9.36 9.61
N SER A 162 16.18 -10.41 9.11
CA SER A 162 16.82 -10.42 7.79
C SER A 162 15.83 -10.08 6.66
N ARG A 163 14.64 -10.69 6.66
CA ARG A 163 13.58 -10.37 5.69
C ARG A 163 13.10 -8.92 5.80
N VAL A 164 12.91 -8.43 7.02
CA VAL A 164 12.54 -7.03 7.26
C VAL A 164 13.61 -6.10 6.68
N GLN A 165 14.90 -6.33 6.96
CA GLN A 165 15.98 -5.50 6.42
C GLN A 165 16.02 -5.54 4.90
N ALA A 166 15.96 -6.72 4.28
CA ALA A 166 15.95 -6.85 2.82
C ALA A 166 14.79 -6.08 2.17
N ARG A 167 13.61 -6.10 2.81
CA ARG A 167 12.45 -5.33 2.35
C ARG A 167 12.62 -3.84 2.53
N LYS A 168 13.19 -3.38 3.65
CA LYS A 168 13.50 -1.96 3.86
C LYS A 168 14.49 -1.46 2.79
N THR A 169 15.53 -2.24 2.51
CA THR A 169 16.47 -1.97 1.42
C THR A 169 15.76 -1.90 0.07
N PHE A 170 14.92 -2.87 -0.25
CA PHE A 170 14.13 -2.86 -1.49
C PHE A 170 13.24 -1.62 -1.61
N MET A 171 12.48 -1.26 -0.57
CA MET A 171 11.63 -0.07 -0.60
C MET A 171 12.43 1.21 -0.81
N ARG A 172 13.57 1.37 -0.14
CA ARG A 172 14.40 2.58 -0.25
C ARG A 172 15.16 2.65 -1.57
N GLU A 173 15.82 1.57 -1.97
CA GLU A 173 16.77 1.58 -3.09
C GLU A 173 16.12 1.27 -4.44
N ARG A 174 15.00 0.51 -4.45
CA ARG A 174 14.34 0.08 -5.68
C ARG A 174 13.02 0.79 -5.93
N LEU A 175 12.25 1.04 -4.87
CA LEU A 175 10.99 1.80 -5.00
C LEU A 175 11.16 3.29 -4.72
N GLY A 176 12.27 3.74 -4.14
CA GLY A 176 12.50 5.15 -3.80
C GLY A 176 11.68 5.67 -2.62
N ILE A 177 11.13 4.78 -1.78
CA ILE A 177 10.25 5.16 -0.66
C ILE A 177 11.09 5.36 0.60
N ALA A 178 11.07 6.58 1.14
CA ALA A 178 11.85 6.97 2.32
C ALA A 178 11.16 6.58 3.64
N ILE A 179 11.00 5.27 3.88
CA ILE A 179 10.44 4.76 5.13
C ILE A 179 11.32 5.07 6.34
N ALA A 180 10.69 5.37 7.48
CA ALA A 180 11.38 5.54 8.76
C ALA A 180 11.96 4.22 9.29
N ASP A 181 12.89 4.30 10.24
CA ASP A 181 13.67 3.14 10.65
C ASP A 181 12.90 2.14 11.53
N GLU A 182 11.89 2.66 12.21
CA GLU A 182 10.90 1.95 12.99
C GLU A 182 9.91 1.13 12.16
N ILE A 183 9.80 1.38 10.85
CA ILE A 183 8.87 0.65 9.98
C ILE A 183 9.46 -0.71 9.62
N LEU A 184 8.69 -1.75 9.90
CA LEU A 184 9.04 -3.16 9.71
C LEU A 184 8.09 -3.78 8.67
N PRO A 185 8.46 -3.82 7.38
CA PRO A 185 7.59 -4.38 6.35
C PRO A 185 7.42 -5.90 6.51
N LEU A 186 6.19 -6.36 6.66
CA LEU A 186 5.87 -7.77 6.92
C LEU A 186 5.38 -8.50 5.67
N SER A 187 4.72 -7.78 4.75
CA SER A 187 4.31 -8.30 3.44
C SER A 187 5.45 -8.84 2.58
N ALA A 188 5.11 -9.73 1.66
CA ALA A 188 6.07 -10.30 0.70
C ALA A 188 6.58 -9.27 -0.34
N ALA A 189 5.78 -8.27 -0.68
CA ALA A 189 6.08 -7.30 -1.74
C ALA A 189 5.67 -5.86 -1.34
N PRO A 190 6.20 -5.30 -0.24
CA PRO A 190 5.68 -4.07 0.35
C PRO A 190 5.75 -2.88 -0.63
N ALA A 191 4.62 -2.20 -0.80
CA ALA A 191 4.38 -1.07 -1.71
C ALA A 191 4.69 -1.33 -3.19
N TYR A 192 5.05 -2.55 -3.57
CA TYR A 192 5.31 -2.92 -4.96
C TYR A 192 4.00 -2.93 -5.73
N PHE A 193 3.89 -2.06 -6.71
CA PHE A 193 2.68 -1.88 -7.50
C PHE A 193 3.01 -1.88 -8.99
N ALA A 194 2.68 -2.97 -9.67
CA ALA A 194 2.69 -3.08 -11.12
C ALA A 194 1.26 -2.85 -11.65
N PRO A 195 0.98 -1.71 -12.29
CA PRO A 195 -0.38 -1.38 -12.75
C PRO A 195 -0.92 -2.34 -13.83
N PHE A 196 -0.01 -3.03 -14.52
CA PHE A 196 -0.28 -3.91 -15.66
C PHE A 196 0.20 -5.34 -15.34
N TRP A 197 -0.74 -6.28 -15.19
CA TRP A 197 -0.43 -7.62 -14.69
C TRP A 197 0.38 -8.48 -15.68
N LEU A 198 0.34 -8.17 -16.98
CA LEU A 198 1.16 -8.84 -17.99
C LEU A 198 2.52 -8.15 -18.21
N SER A 199 2.88 -7.20 -17.34
CA SER A 199 4.19 -6.53 -17.32
C SER A 199 4.64 -6.27 -15.88
N PRO A 200 4.84 -7.34 -15.07
CA PRO A 200 5.12 -7.20 -13.65
C PRO A 200 6.44 -6.46 -13.36
N ASP A 201 7.41 -6.51 -14.26
CA ASP A 201 8.67 -5.78 -14.15
C ASP A 201 8.53 -4.24 -14.28
N HIS A 202 7.35 -3.73 -14.64
CA HIS A 202 7.05 -2.30 -14.75
C HIS A 202 6.27 -1.78 -13.54
N ALA A 203 6.84 -1.98 -12.35
CA ALA A 203 6.33 -1.38 -11.13
C ALA A 203 6.64 0.12 -11.05
N LEU A 204 5.76 0.86 -10.38
CA LEU A 204 5.98 2.27 -10.12
C LEU A 204 7.07 2.47 -9.07
N VAL A 205 7.86 3.52 -9.25
CA VAL A 205 8.97 3.92 -8.37
C VAL A 205 8.91 5.44 -8.15
N ALA A 206 9.37 5.88 -6.98
CA ALA A 206 9.47 7.29 -6.62
C ALA A 206 10.80 7.82 -7.13
N SER A 207 10.77 9.04 -7.66
CA SER A 207 11.90 9.76 -8.24
C SER A 207 12.31 10.92 -7.36
#